data_AF-A0A364XW72-F1
#
_entry.id   AF-A0A364XW72-F1
#
_cell.length_a   1.000
_cell.length_b   1.000
_cell.length_c   1.000
_cell.angle_alpha   90.00
_cell.angle_beta   90.00
_cell.angle_gamma   90.00
#
_symmetry.space_group_name_H-M   'P 1'
#
loop_
_entity.id
_entity.type
_entity.pdbx_description
1 polymer ?
#
loop_
_entity_poly.entity_id
_entity_poly.type
_entity_poly.pdbx_seq_one_letter_code
_entity_poly.pdbx_strand_id
1 'polypeptide(L)'
;MKKLLLFVVVHLLPICVFAQIKIGDTTYDLLTDAIGASVSGDVIEISGPVVLTEQVGLAHATGVKTFKGTTADASITLATGARFILEAAGETVFEDLTLIGADQAHEDWGAMLTLFNGPTLILRNDTLRGAKTNAHAGAMRITSGATVEAYATVFMDNEANQNGGVAFIEAGNTETLFDKCVFLNNKAGANSLDAKGGALFYAYGSNMKDHIVKNSAFINNTSSNHGGVIGLESVSPIFVNCTFSGNTTVDNGGVFWMYNSAAACTTTLVNCTFYGNSAGNGDALFMNHTTTQYDIRNSVFTEHEGVTISSAETPATLAITNSYFPTLPEGLTVNGGTKNIHEGDLLLAELNVEEGIVWHEVTTWRSAAVGLGNPNLLRLYSNTDQTGEARNLTASSITAGAFEYRGLGPVLNTEKDIALITVHPNPATEYILIAAPERVKLTIYNSTGQLLYKRNLSVGEHRIETSTFGKSMLIVKAQDDRRTTYAKILVK
;
A
#
# COMPACT_ATOMS: atom_id res chain seq x y z
N MET A 1 -0.54 -69.42 18.91
CA MET A 1 -0.85 -68.61 17.71
C MET A 1 0.07 -67.39 17.70
N LYS A 2 1.16 -67.41 16.92
CA LYS A 2 1.99 -66.22 16.67
C LYS A 2 1.48 -65.58 15.38
N LYS A 3 0.93 -64.37 15.45
CA LYS A 3 0.58 -63.57 14.26
C LYS A 3 1.78 -62.70 13.90
N LEU A 4 2.37 -63.04 12.76
CA LEU A 4 3.37 -62.27 12.03
C LEU A 4 2.66 -61.04 11.43
N LEU A 5 3.03 -59.82 11.83
CA LEU A 5 2.59 -58.61 11.13
C LEU A 5 3.76 -58.13 10.25
N LEU A 6 3.56 -58.28 8.95
CA LEU A 6 4.46 -57.89 7.89
C LEU A 6 4.48 -56.36 7.78
N PHE A 7 5.62 -55.73 8.06
CA PHE A 7 5.85 -54.32 7.73
C PHE A 7 6.01 -54.21 6.22
N VAL A 8 5.01 -53.66 5.54
CA VAL A 8 5.16 -53.18 4.16
C VAL A 8 5.79 -51.80 4.24
N VAL A 9 7.10 -51.73 3.99
CA VAL A 9 7.80 -50.47 3.71
C VAL A 9 7.36 -50.04 2.31
N VAL A 10 6.42 -49.10 2.23
CA VAL A 10 6.13 -48.40 0.97
C VAL A 10 7.33 -47.50 0.68
N HIS A 11 8.22 -47.96 -0.20
CA HIS A 11 9.16 -47.07 -0.87
C HIS A 11 8.35 -46.17 -1.80
N LEU A 12 8.08 -44.94 -1.36
CA LEU A 12 7.72 -43.84 -2.25
C LEU A 12 8.93 -43.61 -3.17
N LEU A 13 8.83 -44.09 -4.41
CA LEU A 13 9.71 -43.70 -5.51
C LEU A 13 9.60 -42.17 -5.73
N PRO A 14 10.68 -41.53 -6.19
CA PRO A 14 10.79 -40.07 -6.20
C PRO A 14 9.70 -39.47 -7.08
N ILE A 15 9.13 -38.36 -6.60
CA ILE A 15 8.35 -37.45 -7.42
C ILE A 15 9.22 -37.15 -8.64
N CYS A 16 8.76 -37.55 -9.84
CA CYS A 16 9.34 -37.07 -11.09
C CYS A 16 9.23 -35.55 -11.05
N VAL A 17 10.33 -34.88 -10.70
CA VAL A 17 10.47 -33.44 -10.87
C VAL A 17 10.51 -33.24 -12.37
N PHE A 18 9.37 -32.94 -12.98
CA PHE A 18 9.36 -32.41 -14.33
C PHE A 18 10.29 -31.20 -14.35
N ALA A 19 11.13 -31.07 -15.38
CA ALA A 19 12.00 -29.92 -15.53
C ALA A 19 11.16 -28.64 -15.44
N GLN A 20 11.46 -27.83 -14.42
CA GLN A 20 10.64 -26.67 -14.06
C GLN A 20 10.92 -25.49 -14.99
N ILE A 21 11.98 -25.56 -15.81
CA ILE A 21 12.48 -24.47 -16.63
C ILE A 21 12.45 -24.88 -18.10
N LYS A 22 11.85 -24.05 -18.95
CA LYS A 22 11.76 -24.28 -20.39
C LYS A 22 12.01 -23.03 -21.22
N ILE A 23 12.48 -23.25 -22.45
CA ILE A 23 12.44 -22.27 -23.54
C ILE A 23 11.89 -23.01 -24.76
N GLY A 24 10.66 -22.69 -25.16
CA GLY A 24 9.92 -23.46 -26.16
C GLY A 24 9.81 -24.93 -25.75
N ASP A 25 10.22 -25.84 -26.62
CA ASP A 25 10.20 -27.29 -26.36
C ASP A 25 11.43 -27.80 -25.57
N THR A 26 12.41 -26.94 -25.29
CA THR A 26 13.67 -27.32 -24.62
C THR A 26 13.57 -27.15 -23.12
N THR A 27 13.94 -28.18 -22.36
CA THR A 27 13.96 -28.18 -20.89
C THR A 27 15.37 -27.97 -20.35
N TYR A 28 15.47 -27.27 -19.22
CA TYR A 28 16.73 -27.01 -18.52
C TYR A 28 16.65 -27.46 -17.06
N ASP A 29 17.77 -27.96 -16.53
CA ASP A 29 17.88 -28.35 -15.12
C ASP A 29 18.23 -27.15 -14.22
N LEU A 30 19.02 -26.20 -14.73
CA LEU A 30 19.46 -25.00 -14.02
C LEU A 30 18.94 -23.73 -14.71
N LEU A 31 18.60 -22.73 -13.88
CA LEU A 31 18.15 -21.44 -14.38
C LEU A 31 19.26 -20.71 -15.13
N THR A 32 20.51 -20.86 -14.69
CA THR A 32 21.69 -20.25 -15.32
C THR A 32 21.96 -20.82 -16.71
N ASP A 33 21.73 -22.12 -16.90
CA ASP A 33 21.84 -22.77 -18.22
C ASP A 33 20.77 -22.23 -19.19
N ALA A 34 19.52 -22.09 -18.72
CA ALA A 34 18.45 -21.49 -19.51
C ALA A 34 18.75 -20.03 -19.88
N ILE A 35 19.24 -19.24 -18.92
CA ILE A 35 19.65 -17.85 -19.17
C ILE A 35 20.76 -17.80 -20.21
N GLY A 36 21.79 -18.64 -20.09
CA GLY A 36 22.92 -18.70 -21.02
C GLY A 36 22.54 -19.15 -22.43
N ALA A 37 21.51 -20.00 -22.56
CA ALA A 37 20.99 -20.44 -23.85
C ALA A 37 20.02 -19.43 -24.48
N SER A 38 19.34 -18.61 -23.67
CA SER A 38 18.31 -17.69 -24.15
C SER A 38 18.87 -16.51 -24.96
N VAL A 39 18.20 -16.20 -26.07
CA VAL A 39 18.45 -15.01 -26.90
C VAL A 39 17.37 -13.96 -26.70
N SER A 40 17.53 -12.79 -27.33
CA SER A 40 16.50 -11.74 -27.27
C SER A 40 15.17 -12.24 -27.85
N GLY A 41 14.08 -12.03 -27.11
CA GLY A 41 12.72 -12.44 -27.47
C GLY A 41 12.31 -13.78 -26.88
N ASP A 42 13.25 -14.55 -26.30
CA ASP A 42 12.92 -15.80 -25.63
C ASP A 42 12.14 -15.56 -24.34
N VAL A 43 11.26 -16.52 -24.04
CA VAL A 43 10.55 -16.64 -22.77
C VAL A 43 11.10 -17.85 -22.03
N ILE A 44 11.70 -17.59 -20.87
CA ILE A 44 12.12 -18.60 -19.91
C ILE A 44 10.91 -18.91 -19.03
N GLU A 45 10.22 -19.99 -19.35
CA GLU A 45 9.05 -20.45 -18.60
C GLU A 45 9.49 -21.20 -17.34
N ILE A 46 8.91 -20.82 -16.20
CA ILE A 46 9.13 -21.43 -14.90
C ILE A 46 7.79 -21.99 -14.40
N SER A 47 7.75 -23.29 -14.11
CA SER A 47 6.53 -24.04 -13.73
C SER A 47 6.58 -24.60 -12.30
N GLY A 48 7.56 -24.15 -11.51
CA GLY A 48 7.65 -24.45 -10.09
C GLY A 48 8.85 -23.76 -9.43
N PRO A 49 9.19 -24.14 -8.19
CA PRO A 49 10.27 -23.50 -7.45
C PRO A 49 11.65 -23.83 -8.00
N VAL A 50 12.41 -22.81 -8.42
CA VAL A 50 13.80 -22.92 -8.89
C VAL A 50 14.72 -22.10 -7.99
N VAL A 51 16.03 -22.38 -8.05
CA VAL A 51 17.03 -21.70 -7.22
C VAL A 51 18.07 -21.01 -8.11
N LEU A 52 18.38 -19.76 -7.77
CA LEU A 52 19.53 -19.03 -8.29
C LEU A 52 20.64 -19.06 -7.23
N THR A 53 21.77 -19.70 -7.54
CA THR A 53 22.87 -19.90 -6.58
C THR A 53 24.03 -18.93 -6.75
N GLU A 54 24.00 -18.08 -7.78
CA GLU A 54 25.11 -17.21 -8.14
C GLU A 54 24.64 -15.83 -8.63
N GLN A 55 25.59 -14.94 -8.86
CA GLN A 55 25.31 -13.64 -9.48
C GLN A 55 25.21 -13.82 -10.99
N VAL A 56 24.11 -13.38 -11.59
CA VAL A 56 23.88 -13.54 -13.03
C VAL A 56 23.67 -12.19 -13.68
N GLY A 57 24.53 -11.88 -14.63
CA GLY A 57 24.37 -10.74 -15.54
C GLY A 57 23.31 -11.04 -16.60
N LEU A 58 22.38 -10.11 -16.79
CA LEU A 58 21.32 -10.16 -17.80
C LEU A 58 21.58 -9.20 -18.97
N ALA A 59 22.83 -8.77 -19.17
CA ALA A 59 23.19 -7.77 -20.17
C ALA A 59 22.85 -8.22 -21.60
N HIS A 60 22.10 -7.39 -22.33
CA HIS A 60 21.81 -7.58 -23.75
C HIS A 60 21.75 -6.22 -24.45
N ALA A 61 22.80 -5.81 -25.15
CA ALA A 61 22.98 -4.45 -25.72
C ALA A 61 21.77 -3.91 -26.53
N THR A 62 20.97 -4.81 -27.10
CA THR A 62 19.59 -4.56 -27.58
C THR A 62 18.81 -5.88 -27.45
N GLY A 63 17.62 -5.85 -26.85
CA GLY A 63 16.77 -7.04 -26.78
C GLY A 63 15.87 -7.11 -25.55
N VAL A 64 15.03 -8.15 -25.52
CA VAL A 64 14.11 -8.46 -24.43
C VAL A 64 14.42 -9.85 -23.88
N LYS A 65 14.50 -10.02 -22.57
CA LYS A 65 14.53 -11.34 -21.92
C LYS A 65 13.38 -11.46 -20.94
N THR A 66 12.52 -12.46 -21.13
CA THR A 66 11.33 -12.65 -20.30
C THR A 66 11.47 -13.88 -19.42
N PHE A 67 11.19 -13.74 -18.13
CA PHE A 67 10.98 -14.82 -17.19
C PHE A 67 9.50 -14.88 -16.85
N LYS A 68 8.86 -16.03 -17.08
CA LYS A 68 7.41 -16.16 -16.93
C LYS A 68 7.03 -17.33 -16.03
N GLY A 69 6.25 -17.06 -15.00
CA GLY A 69 5.58 -18.09 -14.21
C GLY A 69 4.42 -18.70 -14.96
N THR A 70 4.33 -20.03 -14.96
CA THR A 70 3.24 -20.77 -15.63
C THR A 70 2.33 -21.51 -14.66
N THR A 71 2.68 -21.48 -13.37
CA THR A 71 1.96 -22.10 -12.26
C THR A 71 1.96 -21.17 -11.05
N ALA A 72 1.02 -21.37 -10.12
CA ALA A 72 0.89 -20.51 -8.95
C ALA A 72 2.09 -20.60 -7.96
N ASP A 73 2.87 -21.68 -8.03
CA ASP A 73 4.07 -21.91 -7.21
C ASP A 73 5.38 -21.60 -7.96
N ALA A 74 5.30 -21.05 -9.17
CA ALA A 74 6.45 -20.63 -9.95
C ALA A 74 7.24 -19.56 -9.17
N SER A 75 8.47 -19.89 -8.82
CA SER A 75 9.28 -19.02 -7.96
C SER A 75 10.77 -19.18 -8.23
N ILE A 76 11.52 -18.10 -8.03
CA ILE A 76 12.98 -18.07 -8.08
C ILE A 76 13.46 -17.72 -6.68
N THR A 77 14.08 -18.68 -5.99
CA THR A 77 14.72 -18.44 -4.70
C THR A 77 16.20 -18.12 -4.90
N LEU A 78 16.64 -16.98 -4.41
CA LEU A 78 18.04 -16.59 -4.46
C LEU A 78 18.76 -17.14 -3.23
N ALA A 79 19.90 -17.82 -3.45
CA ALA A 79 20.80 -18.16 -2.36
C ALA A 79 21.50 -16.91 -1.79
N THR A 80 22.08 -17.01 -0.61
CA THR A 80 22.94 -15.96 -0.02
C THR A 80 24.00 -15.51 -1.04
N GLY A 81 24.03 -14.22 -1.36
CA GLY A 81 24.97 -13.61 -2.30
C GLY A 81 24.59 -13.72 -3.78
N ALA A 82 23.56 -14.49 -4.12
CA ALA A 82 22.99 -14.52 -5.46
C ALA A 82 22.18 -13.26 -5.74
N ARG A 83 22.18 -12.80 -6.99
CA ARG A 83 21.42 -11.63 -7.47
C ARG A 83 21.36 -11.61 -8.99
N PHE A 84 20.36 -10.91 -9.52
CA PHE A 84 20.33 -10.52 -10.92
C PHE A 84 20.99 -9.16 -11.11
N ILE A 85 21.85 -9.07 -12.12
CA ILE A 85 22.58 -7.86 -12.47
C ILE A 85 22.14 -7.46 -13.89
N LEU A 86 21.36 -6.40 -13.98
CA LEU A 86 20.92 -5.83 -15.25
C LEU A 86 21.87 -4.69 -15.58
N GLU A 87 22.71 -4.92 -16.59
CA GLU A 87 23.72 -3.97 -17.07
C GLU A 87 23.48 -3.69 -18.57
N ALA A 88 23.67 -2.43 -18.95
CA ALA A 88 23.53 -1.92 -20.32
C ALA A 88 22.08 -1.85 -20.83
N ALA A 89 21.91 -1.15 -21.96
CA ALA A 89 20.60 -0.91 -22.57
C ALA A 89 19.92 -2.22 -22.99
N GLY A 90 18.66 -2.42 -22.60
CA GLY A 90 17.79 -3.53 -23.00
C GLY A 90 16.72 -3.82 -21.95
N GLU A 91 15.77 -4.71 -22.27
CA GLU A 91 14.58 -4.95 -21.44
C GLU A 91 14.59 -6.34 -20.78
N THR A 92 14.45 -6.38 -19.46
CA THR A 92 14.19 -7.61 -18.71
C THR A 92 12.76 -7.57 -18.18
N VAL A 93 12.01 -8.64 -18.43
CA VAL A 93 10.62 -8.78 -17.99
C VAL A 93 10.52 -9.94 -17.02
N PHE A 94 9.95 -9.72 -15.84
CA PHE A 94 9.38 -10.76 -15.00
C PHE A 94 7.85 -10.67 -15.11
N GLU A 95 7.19 -11.83 -15.18
CA GLU A 95 5.74 -11.92 -15.23
C GLU A 95 5.26 -13.16 -14.46
N ASP A 96 4.26 -12.97 -13.59
CA ASP A 96 3.60 -14.03 -12.82
C ASP A 96 4.56 -14.85 -11.92
N LEU A 97 5.62 -14.23 -11.38
CA LEU A 97 6.65 -14.91 -10.59
C LEU A 97 6.77 -14.43 -9.14
N THR A 98 7.11 -15.36 -8.25
CA THR A 98 7.62 -15.00 -6.92
C THR A 98 9.15 -15.05 -6.90
N LEU A 99 9.81 -13.91 -6.75
CA LEU A 99 11.24 -13.80 -6.49
C LEU A 99 11.46 -13.72 -4.98
N ILE A 100 12.19 -14.70 -4.42
CA ILE A 100 12.45 -14.83 -2.99
C ILE A 100 13.91 -14.50 -2.75
N GLY A 101 14.17 -13.35 -2.15
CA GLY A 101 15.50 -12.94 -1.72
C GLY A 101 16.01 -13.75 -0.53
N ALA A 102 17.32 -13.67 -0.32
CA ALA A 102 18.00 -14.18 0.87
C ALA A 102 18.73 -13.05 1.59
N ASP A 103 19.30 -13.37 2.75
CA ASP A 103 20.24 -12.49 3.44
C ASP A 103 21.47 -12.25 2.55
N GLN A 104 21.65 -11.00 2.13
CA GLN A 104 22.80 -10.50 1.41
C GLN A 104 23.79 -9.96 2.44
N ALA A 105 24.86 -10.71 2.71
CA ALA A 105 25.94 -10.30 3.61
C ALA A 105 26.81 -9.16 3.03
N HIS A 106 26.43 -8.57 1.90
CA HIS A 106 27.24 -7.62 1.17
C HIS A 106 27.11 -6.20 1.72
N GLU A 107 28.26 -5.59 2.03
CA GLU A 107 28.38 -4.18 2.39
C GLU A 107 28.24 -3.26 1.16
N ASP A 108 28.51 -3.79 -0.05
CA ASP A 108 28.40 -3.08 -1.33
C ASP A 108 27.26 -3.64 -2.20
N TRP A 109 26.31 -2.77 -2.57
CA TRP A 109 25.30 -3.00 -3.62
C TRP A 109 24.26 -4.11 -3.38
N GLY A 110 23.98 -4.46 -2.11
CA GLY A 110 23.15 -5.62 -1.79
C GLY A 110 21.67 -5.41 -2.10
N ALA A 111 21.24 -5.81 -3.29
CA ALA A 111 19.84 -5.95 -3.72
C ALA A 111 19.67 -7.26 -4.50
N MET A 112 18.46 -7.83 -4.48
CA MET A 112 18.13 -8.99 -5.32
C MET A 112 18.22 -8.67 -6.82
N LEU A 113 17.79 -7.47 -7.22
CA LEU A 113 17.92 -6.93 -8.57
C LEU A 113 18.79 -5.66 -8.52
N THR A 114 19.89 -5.65 -9.27
CA THR A 114 20.76 -4.47 -9.40
C THR A 114 20.73 -3.98 -10.84
N LEU A 115 20.34 -2.72 -11.04
CA LEU A 115 20.15 -2.10 -12.35
C LEU A 115 21.06 -0.88 -12.51
N PHE A 116 21.87 -0.86 -13.56
CA PHE A 116 22.74 0.26 -13.89
C PHE A 116 23.11 0.28 -15.37
N ASN A 117 23.51 1.44 -15.89
CA ASN A 117 23.89 1.68 -17.29
C ASN A 117 22.72 1.56 -18.30
N GLY A 118 21.54 2.07 -17.93
CA GLY A 118 20.40 2.20 -18.85
C GLY A 118 19.50 0.98 -19.13
N PRO A 119 19.42 -0.08 -18.30
CA PRO A 119 18.48 -1.18 -18.54
C PRO A 119 17.04 -0.74 -18.22
N THR A 120 16.07 -1.44 -18.82
CA THR A 120 14.66 -1.38 -18.44
C THR A 120 14.28 -2.69 -17.74
N LEU A 121 13.74 -2.59 -16.54
CA LEU A 121 13.10 -3.70 -15.84
C LEU A 121 11.59 -3.52 -15.84
N ILE A 122 10.88 -4.56 -16.27
CA ILE A 122 9.43 -4.61 -16.24
C ILE A 122 9.00 -5.75 -15.31
N LEU A 123 8.15 -5.45 -14.34
CA LEU A 123 7.54 -6.41 -13.42
C LEU A 123 6.03 -6.42 -13.65
N ARG A 124 5.42 -7.60 -13.79
CA ARG A 124 3.99 -7.77 -14.06
C ARG A 124 3.42 -8.89 -13.21
N ASN A 125 2.56 -8.54 -12.26
CA ASN A 125 1.91 -9.51 -11.38
C ASN A 125 2.92 -10.38 -10.60
N ASP A 126 4.09 -9.81 -10.31
CA ASP A 126 5.15 -10.49 -9.58
C ASP A 126 5.05 -10.26 -8.06
N THR A 127 5.72 -11.10 -7.29
CA THR A 127 6.00 -10.89 -5.87
C THR A 127 7.50 -10.89 -5.63
N LEU A 128 8.05 -9.79 -5.12
CA LEU A 128 9.44 -9.70 -4.68
C LEU A 128 9.47 -9.67 -3.15
N ARG A 129 10.05 -10.70 -2.53
CA ARG A 129 9.96 -10.84 -1.07
C ARG A 129 11.20 -11.34 -0.37
N GLY A 130 11.31 -10.98 0.91
CA GLY A 130 12.29 -11.55 1.83
C GLY A 130 13.75 -11.20 1.52
N ALA A 131 14.00 -10.23 0.63
CA ALA A 131 15.36 -9.79 0.34
C ALA A 131 15.88 -8.93 1.49
N LYS A 132 16.99 -9.35 2.10
CA LYS A 132 17.59 -8.65 3.24
C LYS A 132 19.02 -8.24 2.93
N THR A 133 19.43 -7.04 3.33
CA THR A 133 20.76 -6.52 3.03
C THR A 133 21.33 -5.68 4.17
N ASN A 134 22.65 -5.73 4.36
CA ASN A 134 23.37 -4.81 5.24
C ASN A 134 23.66 -3.43 4.60
N ALA A 135 23.33 -3.28 3.32
CA ALA A 135 23.54 -2.06 2.53
C ALA A 135 22.21 -1.33 2.27
N HIS A 136 22.15 -0.60 1.14
CA HIS A 136 20.92 -0.04 0.58
C HIS A 136 20.17 -1.08 -0.27
N ALA A 137 18.86 -0.88 -0.45
CA ALA A 137 17.96 -1.63 -1.34
C ALA A 137 17.78 -3.11 -1.01
N GLY A 138 16.75 -3.51 -0.27
CA GLY A 138 16.49 -4.94 -0.10
C GLY A 138 16.19 -5.64 -1.43
N ALA A 139 15.17 -5.19 -2.16
CA ALA A 139 14.76 -5.82 -3.40
C ALA A 139 15.49 -5.28 -4.63
N MET A 140 15.56 -3.96 -4.82
CA MET A 140 16.00 -3.33 -6.08
C MET A 140 16.91 -2.13 -5.89
N ARG A 141 18.08 -2.15 -6.52
CA ARG A 141 18.94 -0.98 -6.65
C ARG A 141 18.82 -0.43 -8.06
N ILE A 142 18.44 0.84 -8.21
CA ILE A 142 18.11 1.49 -9.48
C ILE A 142 19.01 2.71 -9.67
N THR A 143 19.96 2.64 -10.61
CA THR A 143 20.94 3.71 -10.83
C THR A 143 21.25 3.94 -12.30
N SER A 144 22.02 5.00 -12.58
CA SER A 144 22.79 5.15 -13.83
C SER A 144 21.96 4.95 -15.11
N GLY A 145 20.82 5.64 -15.22
CA GLY A 145 20.00 5.59 -16.43
C GLY A 145 18.92 4.51 -16.47
N ALA A 146 18.83 3.65 -15.44
CA ALA A 146 17.87 2.56 -15.41
C ALA A 146 16.41 3.04 -15.35
N THR A 147 15.53 2.27 -16.00
CA THR A 147 14.07 2.44 -15.97
C THR A 147 13.43 1.24 -15.29
N VAL A 148 12.47 1.49 -14.40
CA VAL A 148 11.64 0.44 -13.78
C VAL A 148 10.17 0.70 -14.02
N GLU A 149 9.46 -0.30 -14.54
CA GLU A 149 8.02 -0.30 -14.66
C GLU A 149 7.42 -1.52 -13.94
N ALA A 150 6.80 -1.30 -12.80
CA ALA A 150 6.16 -2.34 -12.01
C ALA A 150 4.63 -2.19 -12.09
N TYR A 151 3.95 -3.27 -12.47
CA TYR A 151 2.50 -3.33 -12.63
C TYR A 151 1.93 -4.48 -11.80
N ALA A 152 1.00 -4.19 -10.91
CA ALA A 152 0.35 -5.20 -10.06
C ALA A 152 1.36 -6.03 -9.24
N THR A 153 2.50 -5.45 -8.89
CA THR A 153 3.59 -6.14 -8.20
C THR A 153 3.49 -5.98 -6.69
N VAL A 154 3.76 -7.05 -5.95
CA VAL A 154 3.84 -7.03 -4.49
C VAL A 154 5.29 -7.07 -4.03
N PHE A 155 5.70 -6.08 -3.24
CA PHE A 155 6.97 -6.03 -2.53
C PHE A 155 6.71 -6.26 -1.05
N MET A 156 7.13 -7.41 -0.50
CA MET A 156 6.85 -7.75 0.89
C MET A 156 8.05 -8.22 1.68
N ASP A 157 8.12 -7.84 2.95
CA ASP A 157 9.12 -8.32 3.90
C ASP A 157 10.58 -8.12 3.43
N ASN A 158 10.83 -7.08 2.62
CA ASN A 158 12.19 -6.73 2.20
C ASN A 158 12.82 -5.78 3.22
N GLU A 159 14.09 -6.00 3.54
CA GLU A 159 14.79 -5.31 4.62
C GLU A 159 16.14 -4.76 4.15
N ALA A 160 16.35 -3.46 4.31
CA ALA A 160 17.64 -2.83 4.11
C ALA A 160 18.18 -2.29 5.43
N ASN A 161 19.46 -2.49 5.72
CA ASN A 161 20.05 -1.91 6.90
C ASN A 161 20.27 -0.40 6.76
N GLN A 162 20.48 0.12 5.54
CA GLN A 162 20.68 1.55 5.30
C GLN A 162 19.43 2.23 4.75
N ASN A 163 19.19 2.20 3.43
CA ASN A 163 18.09 2.95 2.82
C ASN A 163 17.31 2.10 1.83
N GLY A 164 16.00 2.30 1.76
CA GLY A 164 15.13 1.64 0.79
C GLY A 164 14.94 0.16 1.08
N GLY A 165 14.01 -0.20 1.98
CA GLY A 165 13.73 -1.61 2.27
C GLY A 165 13.35 -2.40 1.02
N VAL A 166 12.63 -1.78 0.10
CA VAL A 166 12.39 -2.30 -1.25
C VAL A 166 13.40 -1.75 -2.22
N ALA A 167 13.46 -0.42 -2.41
CA ALA A 167 14.28 0.15 -3.46
C ALA A 167 15.09 1.37 -3.03
N PHE A 168 16.33 1.39 -3.50
CA PHE A 168 17.21 2.57 -3.51
C PHE A 168 17.32 3.09 -4.93
N ILE A 169 16.89 4.32 -5.15
CA ILE A 169 16.74 4.94 -6.46
C ILE A 169 17.67 6.15 -6.51
N GLU A 170 18.69 6.11 -7.35
CA GLU A 170 19.47 7.31 -7.70
C GLU A 170 18.68 8.05 -8.78
N ALA A 171 17.95 9.10 -8.40
CA ALA A 171 16.95 9.76 -9.26
C ALA A 171 17.53 10.48 -10.49
N GLY A 172 18.85 10.56 -10.59
CA GLY A 172 19.53 11.18 -11.73
C GLY A 172 19.48 10.29 -12.96
N ASN A 173 18.82 10.75 -14.02
CA ASN A 173 18.60 10.03 -15.28
C ASN A 173 17.85 8.69 -15.14
N THR A 174 17.25 8.35 -13.99
CA THR A 174 16.45 7.12 -13.82
C THR A 174 14.97 7.42 -13.84
N GLU A 175 14.16 6.47 -14.30
CA GLU A 175 12.70 6.61 -14.36
C GLU A 175 12.05 5.45 -13.60
N THR A 176 11.00 5.73 -12.84
CA THR A 176 10.26 4.68 -12.11
C THR A 176 8.77 4.87 -12.22
N LEU A 177 8.06 3.81 -12.60
CA LEU A 177 6.60 3.70 -12.54
C LEU A 177 6.23 2.52 -11.65
N PHE A 178 5.49 2.79 -10.58
CA PHE A 178 4.84 1.76 -9.76
C PHE A 178 3.33 1.94 -9.88
N ASP A 179 2.66 1.05 -10.61
CA ASP A 179 1.22 1.07 -10.83
C ASP A 179 0.56 -0.18 -10.23
N LYS A 180 -0.49 0.00 -9.43
CA LYS A 180 -1.19 -1.11 -8.75
C LYS A 180 -0.28 -1.97 -7.87
N CYS A 181 0.80 -1.39 -7.36
CA CYS A 181 1.76 -2.11 -6.55
C CYS A 181 1.37 -2.10 -5.07
N VAL A 182 1.84 -3.10 -4.33
CA VAL A 182 1.69 -3.19 -2.88
C VAL A 182 3.06 -3.29 -2.23
N PHE A 183 3.34 -2.39 -1.30
CA PHE A 183 4.53 -2.39 -0.45
C PHE A 183 4.09 -2.76 0.96
N LEU A 184 4.36 -4.00 1.38
CA LEU A 184 3.86 -4.56 2.63
C LEU A 184 5.02 -4.95 3.56
N ASN A 185 5.01 -4.48 4.81
CA ASN A 185 5.95 -4.91 5.85
C ASN A 185 7.44 -4.74 5.47
N ASN A 186 7.79 -3.82 4.58
CA ASN A 186 9.18 -3.57 4.23
C ASN A 186 9.82 -2.67 5.29
N LYS A 187 11.12 -2.83 5.48
CA LYS A 187 11.85 -2.20 6.57
C LYS A 187 13.17 -1.59 6.13
N ALA A 188 13.50 -0.44 6.69
CA ALA A 188 14.85 0.12 6.64
C ALA A 188 15.39 0.42 8.05
N GLY A 189 16.68 0.18 8.25
CA GLY A 189 17.41 0.72 9.39
C GLY A 189 17.55 -0.16 10.62
N ALA A 190 17.47 -1.49 10.49
CA ALA A 190 17.59 -2.41 11.62
C ALA A 190 18.79 -2.11 12.54
N ASN A 191 19.92 -1.69 11.97
CA ASN A 191 21.15 -1.34 12.68
C ASN A 191 21.80 -0.03 12.18
N SER A 192 21.06 0.88 11.56
CA SER A 192 21.58 2.17 11.08
C SER A 192 20.77 3.34 11.63
N LEU A 193 21.48 4.32 12.19
CA LEU A 193 20.90 5.55 12.74
C LEU A 193 20.46 6.53 11.66
N ASP A 194 21.02 6.42 10.45
CA ASP A 194 20.77 7.35 9.34
C ASP A 194 19.83 6.76 8.27
N ALA A 195 19.14 5.67 8.61
CA ALA A 195 18.31 4.93 7.67
C ALA A 195 17.06 5.69 7.24
N LYS A 196 16.73 5.58 5.95
CA LYS A 196 15.63 6.29 5.29
C LYS A 196 14.89 5.39 4.32
N GLY A 197 13.59 5.63 4.11
CA GLY A 197 12.81 4.91 3.12
C GLY A 197 12.59 3.45 3.51
N GLY A 198 11.75 3.19 4.51
CA GLY A 198 11.33 1.84 4.91
C GLY A 198 10.89 0.95 3.74
N ALA A 199 10.30 1.54 2.69
CA ALA A 199 10.06 0.90 1.41
C ALA A 199 10.93 1.54 0.30
N LEU A 200 10.75 2.83 0.02
CA LEU A 200 11.40 3.50 -1.12
C LEU A 200 12.32 4.62 -0.63
N PHE A 201 13.53 4.68 -1.19
CA PHE A 201 14.43 5.82 -0.99
C PHE A 201 14.86 6.39 -2.33
N TYR A 202 14.62 7.67 -2.53
CA TYR A 202 15.04 8.44 -3.70
C TYR A 202 16.21 9.34 -3.31
N ALA A 203 17.41 8.96 -3.73
CA ALA A 203 18.62 9.75 -3.62
C ALA A 203 18.66 10.83 -4.70
N TYR A 204 19.19 12.00 -4.37
CA TYR A 204 19.38 13.08 -5.34
C TYR A 204 20.24 12.64 -6.53
N GLY A 205 19.90 13.14 -7.72
CA GLY A 205 20.74 13.03 -8.89
C GLY A 205 20.50 14.15 -9.90
N SER A 206 21.46 14.37 -10.79
CA SER A 206 21.35 15.35 -11.87
C SER A 206 20.42 14.86 -12.98
N ASN A 207 19.77 15.78 -13.70
CA ASN A 207 18.81 15.47 -14.77
C ASN A 207 17.66 14.56 -14.30
N MET A 208 16.95 14.97 -13.25
CA MET A 208 15.81 14.25 -12.71
C MET A 208 14.76 13.98 -13.80
N LYS A 209 14.21 12.77 -13.77
CA LYS A 209 13.13 12.32 -14.64
C LYS A 209 11.86 12.05 -13.83
N ASP A 210 10.85 11.53 -14.50
CA ASP A 210 9.56 11.23 -13.89
C ASP A 210 9.65 10.00 -12.99
N HIS A 211 9.24 10.19 -11.73
CA HIS A 211 9.04 9.12 -10.76
C HIS A 211 7.59 9.14 -10.31
N ILE A 212 6.84 8.11 -10.69
CA ILE A 212 5.39 8.05 -10.51
C ILE A 212 5.04 6.79 -9.73
N VAL A 213 4.25 6.98 -8.68
CA VAL A 213 3.58 5.89 -7.97
C VAL A 213 2.09 6.13 -8.08
N LYS A 214 1.35 5.18 -8.61
CA LYS A 214 -0.10 5.34 -8.77
C LYS A 214 -0.85 4.08 -8.44
N ASN A 215 -2.09 4.24 -7.98
CA ASN A 215 -2.99 3.14 -7.64
C ASN A 215 -2.35 2.13 -6.68
N SER A 216 -1.41 2.55 -5.83
CA SER A 216 -0.53 1.63 -5.07
C SER A 216 -0.68 1.82 -3.56
N ALA A 217 -0.43 0.77 -2.79
CA ALA A 217 -0.52 0.83 -1.33
C ALA A 217 0.81 0.59 -0.62
N PHE A 218 1.03 1.34 0.45
CA PHE A 218 2.13 1.17 1.40
C PHE A 218 1.53 0.85 2.76
N ILE A 219 1.76 -0.37 3.22
CA ILE A 219 1.09 -0.93 4.38
C ILE A 219 2.12 -1.47 5.36
N ASN A 220 2.07 -1.00 6.60
CA ASN A 220 2.89 -1.48 7.70
C ASN A 220 4.40 -1.50 7.40
N ASN A 221 4.87 -0.61 6.52
CA ASN A 221 6.30 -0.45 6.30
C ASN A 221 6.89 0.32 7.48
N THR A 222 8.18 0.10 7.75
CA THR A 222 8.85 0.69 8.91
C THR A 222 10.19 1.31 8.57
N SER A 223 10.48 2.46 9.15
CA SER A 223 11.83 3.05 9.17
C SER A 223 12.26 3.29 10.62
N SER A 224 13.46 2.86 10.98
CA SER A 224 13.91 2.95 12.37
C SER A 224 14.29 4.35 12.82
N ASN A 225 14.45 5.34 11.92
CA ASN A 225 14.96 6.67 12.29
C ASN A 225 14.35 7.80 11.45
N HIS A 226 15.13 8.41 10.55
CA HIS A 226 14.90 9.77 10.10
C HIS A 226 14.12 9.90 8.79
N GLY A 227 13.74 8.83 8.09
CA GLY A 227 13.50 8.94 6.65
C GLY A 227 12.19 8.43 6.08
N GLY A 228 11.13 8.34 6.87
CA GLY A 228 9.85 7.82 6.40
C GLY A 228 9.90 6.41 5.86
N VAL A 229 8.72 5.85 5.56
CA VAL A 229 8.69 4.69 4.67
C VAL A 229 9.04 5.07 3.23
N ILE A 230 8.94 6.35 2.89
CA ILE A 230 9.42 6.96 1.65
C ILE A 230 10.36 8.13 2.00
N GLY A 231 11.64 7.98 1.67
CA GLY A 231 12.64 9.02 1.85
C GLY A 231 12.95 9.71 0.53
N LEU A 232 12.89 11.05 0.52
CA LEU A 232 13.04 11.88 -0.68
C LEU A 232 14.18 12.88 -0.48
N GLU A 233 15.25 12.77 -1.26
CA GLU A 233 16.36 13.71 -1.24
C GLU A 233 16.39 14.58 -2.49
N SER A 234 15.88 15.82 -2.38
CA SER A 234 15.84 16.81 -3.46
C SER A 234 15.17 16.32 -4.74
N VAL A 235 14.10 15.52 -4.63
CA VAL A 235 13.33 14.94 -5.75
C VAL A 235 11.86 15.35 -5.72
N SER A 236 11.18 15.27 -6.87
CA SER A 236 9.77 15.71 -7.03
C SER A 236 8.87 14.61 -7.59
N PRO A 237 8.71 13.45 -6.91
CA PRO A 237 7.85 12.37 -7.36
C PRO A 237 6.36 12.72 -7.28
N ILE A 238 5.56 11.97 -8.04
CA ILE A 238 4.10 12.12 -8.12
C ILE A 238 3.43 10.85 -7.58
N PHE A 239 2.52 11.02 -6.61
CA PHE A 239 1.70 9.96 -6.05
C PHE A 239 0.23 10.21 -6.38
N VAL A 240 -0.45 9.20 -6.93
CA VAL A 240 -1.84 9.32 -7.41
C VAL A 240 -2.67 8.12 -6.97
N ASN A 241 -3.81 8.34 -6.33
CA ASN A 241 -4.67 7.22 -5.87
C ASN A 241 -3.91 6.21 -4.99
N CYS A 242 -3.04 6.69 -4.11
CA CYS A 242 -2.23 5.82 -3.26
C CYS A 242 -2.80 5.75 -1.84
N THR A 243 -2.62 4.59 -1.20
CA THR A 243 -3.04 4.36 0.19
C THR A 243 -1.81 4.12 1.05
N PHE A 244 -1.69 4.86 2.14
CA PHE A 244 -0.63 4.74 3.12
C PHE A 244 -1.26 4.38 4.46
N SER A 245 -1.08 3.15 4.92
CA SER A 245 -1.75 2.62 6.11
C SER A 245 -0.78 2.00 7.10
N GLY A 246 -0.87 2.37 8.37
CA GLY A 246 -0.13 1.69 9.44
C GLY A 246 1.39 1.81 9.32
N ASN A 247 1.90 2.74 8.50
CA ASN A 247 3.33 2.93 8.34
C ASN A 247 3.88 3.66 9.55
N THR A 248 5.05 3.22 10.01
CA THR A 248 5.64 3.71 11.26
C THR A 248 7.10 4.09 11.08
N THR A 249 7.45 5.25 11.60
CA THR A 249 8.83 5.73 11.65
C THR A 249 9.15 6.19 13.06
N VAL A 250 10.33 5.88 13.59
CA VAL A 250 10.62 6.23 14.99
C VAL A 250 10.75 7.74 15.18
N ASP A 251 11.44 8.44 14.28
CA ASP A 251 11.75 9.87 14.44
C ASP A 251 10.92 10.76 13.51
N ASN A 252 11.31 10.93 12.24
CA ASN A 252 10.70 11.95 11.37
C ASN A 252 10.02 11.34 10.14
N GLY A 253 8.79 11.78 9.91
CA GLY A 253 7.96 11.41 8.76
C GLY A 253 7.45 9.99 8.90
N GLY A 254 6.17 9.75 9.23
CA GLY A 254 5.66 8.38 9.27
C GLY A 254 5.58 7.77 7.87
N VAL A 255 5.12 8.56 6.89
CA VAL A 255 5.12 8.14 5.48
C VAL A 255 6.26 8.77 4.70
N PHE A 256 6.23 10.10 4.56
CA PHE A 256 7.18 10.83 3.75
C PHE A 256 8.14 11.62 4.62
N TRP A 257 9.42 11.47 4.32
CA TRP A 257 10.45 12.38 4.77
C TRP A 257 11.11 13.03 3.57
N MET A 258 11.03 14.36 3.50
CA MET A 258 11.63 15.13 2.42
C MET A 258 12.76 15.99 2.95
N TYR A 259 13.93 15.81 2.34
CA TYR A 259 15.14 16.56 2.63
C TYR A 259 15.64 17.24 1.36
N ASN A 260 16.17 18.45 1.53
CA ASN A 260 16.71 19.23 0.44
C ASN A 260 18.09 19.76 0.82
N SER A 261 19.06 19.48 -0.04
CA SER A 261 20.44 19.92 0.07
C SER A 261 20.89 20.74 -1.14
N ALA A 262 20.01 20.96 -2.13
CA ALA A 262 20.39 21.54 -3.42
C ALA A 262 19.33 22.48 -4.02
N ALA A 263 18.23 21.94 -4.57
CA ALA A 263 17.24 22.68 -5.37
C ALA A 263 15.83 22.52 -4.82
N ALA A 264 14.98 23.54 -4.99
CA ALA A 264 13.56 23.45 -4.58
C ALA A 264 12.90 22.23 -5.22
N CYS A 265 12.18 21.47 -4.41
CA CYS A 265 11.52 20.22 -4.83
C CYS A 265 10.08 20.18 -4.32
N THR A 266 9.20 19.58 -5.12
CA THR A 266 7.78 19.50 -4.83
C THR A 266 7.27 18.09 -5.02
N THR A 267 6.85 17.44 -3.94
CA THR A 267 6.18 16.15 -4.02
C THR A 267 4.68 16.37 -4.22
N THR A 268 4.13 15.81 -5.28
CA THR A 268 2.72 15.96 -5.63
C THR A 268 1.92 14.76 -5.14
N LEU A 269 0.92 14.98 -4.31
CA LEU A 269 0.03 13.96 -3.74
C LEU A 269 -1.41 14.24 -4.19
N VAL A 270 -1.97 13.39 -5.05
CA VAL A 270 -3.31 13.57 -5.62
C VAL A 270 -4.18 12.36 -5.29
N ASN A 271 -5.34 12.61 -4.68
CA ASN A 271 -6.29 11.55 -4.37
C ASN A 271 -5.66 10.43 -3.51
N CYS A 272 -4.81 10.78 -2.54
CA CYS A 272 -4.19 9.79 -1.66
C CYS A 272 -4.96 9.66 -0.34
N THR A 273 -4.89 8.49 0.29
CA THR A 273 -5.44 8.23 1.63
C THR A 273 -4.30 7.89 2.58
N PHE A 274 -4.21 8.62 3.70
CA PHE A 274 -3.27 8.39 4.80
C PHE A 274 -4.08 8.01 6.04
N TYR A 275 -3.86 6.80 6.56
CA TYR A 275 -4.63 6.24 7.66
C TYR A 275 -3.70 5.58 8.69
N GLY A 276 -3.81 5.91 9.97
CA GLY A 276 -3.10 5.12 11.00
C GLY A 276 -1.58 5.17 10.91
N ASN A 277 -1.00 6.17 10.25
CA ASN A 277 0.46 6.31 10.18
C ASN A 277 0.96 7.09 11.40
N SER A 278 2.15 6.75 11.90
CA SER A 278 2.67 7.29 13.16
C SER A 278 4.18 7.56 13.08
N ALA A 279 4.61 8.70 13.64
CA ALA A 279 6.03 9.02 13.82
C ALA A 279 6.29 9.92 15.03
N GLY A 280 7.56 10.01 15.45
CA GLY A 280 7.99 10.98 16.46
C GLY A 280 7.62 12.42 16.08
N ASN A 281 7.78 12.78 14.80
CA ASN A 281 7.38 14.06 14.21
C ASN A 281 6.83 13.87 12.80
N GLY A 282 5.60 14.34 12.53
CA GLY A 282 5.03 14.32 11.19
C GLY A 282 4.55 12.92 10.80
N ASP A 283 3.49 12.43 11.43
CA ASP A 283 2.91 11.08 11.24
C ASP A 283 2.66 10.69 9.79
N ALA A 284 2.31 11.64 8.94
CA ALA A 284 2.24 11.41 7.51
C ALA A 284 3.45 12.02 6.81
N LEU A 285 3.69 13.32 7.01
CA LEU A 285 4.63 14.09 6.20
C LEU A 285 5.62 14.88 7.08
N PHE A 286 6.89 14.86 6.71
CA PHE A 286 7.92 15.68 7.33
C PHE A 286 8.74 16.45 6.29
N MET A 287 8.88 17.76 6.51
CA MET A 287 9.67 18.67 5.67
C MET A 287 10.91 19.15 6.42
N ASN A 288 12.10 18.80 5.94
CA ASN A 288 13.33 19.19 6.62
C ASN A 288 13.79 20.63 6.28
N HIS A 289 13.38 21.20 5.14
CA HIS A 289 13.87 22.51 4.70
C HIS A 289 12.76 23.37 4.10
N THR A 290 12.83 24.68 4.28
CA THR A 290 11.80 25.64 3.81
C THR A 290 11.55 25.64 2.30
N THR A 291 12.50 25.15 1.50
CA THR A 291 12.41 25.02 0.03
C THR A 291 11.82 23.70 -0.44
N THR A 292 11.43 22.82 0.49
CA THR A 292 10.70 21.59 0.20
C THR A 292 9.19 21.85 0.28
N GLN A 293 8.42 21.32 -0.67
CA GLN A 293 6.98 21.55 -0.72
C GLN A 293 6.20 20.25 -0.95
N TYR A 294 5.09 20.09 -0.24
CA TYR A 294 4.04 19.14 -0.61
C TYR A 294 2.89 19.89 -1.30
N ASP A 295 2.49 19.37 -2.46
CA ASP A 295 1.28 19.78 -3.16
C ASP A 295 0.22 18.70 -2.99
N ILE A 296 -0.72 18.94 -2.08
CA ILE A 296 -1.71 17.98 -1.60
C ILE A 296 -3.07 18.35 -2.18
N ARG A 297 -3.64 17.43 -2.95
CA ARG A 297 -4.90 17.64 -3.67
C ARG A 297 -5.82 16.46 -3.46
N ASN A 298 -7.11 16.74 -3.22
CA ASN A 298 -8.16 15.71 -3.12
C ASN A 298 -7.81 14.56 -2.16
N SER A 299 -6.99 14.77 -1.14
CA SER A 299 -6.41 13.68 -0.33
C SER A 299 -7.04 13.63 1.05
N VAL A 300 -6.91 12.51 1.74
CA VAL A 300 -7.52 12.25 3.04
C VAL A 300 -6.43 11.88 4.04
N PHE A 301 -6.40 12.55 5.19
CA PHE A 301 -5.49 12.26 6.31
C PHE A 301 -6.33 12.02 7.57
N THR A 302 -6.20 10.86 8.21
CA THR A 302 -7.01 10.50 9.38
C THR A 302 -6.35 9.43 10.25
N GLU A 303 -6.86 9.27 11.47
CA GLU A 303 -6.42 8.26 12.45
C GLU A 303 -4.90 8.31 12.73
N HIS A 304 -4.33 9.51 12.73
CA HIS A 304 -2.93 9.74 13.12
C HIS A 304 -2.80 9.81 14.64
N GLU A 305 -1.72 9.26 15.21
CA GLU A 305 -1.51 9.22 16.66
C GLU A 305 -0.99 10.56 17.23
N GLY A 306 -0.37 11.38 16.39
CA GLY A 306 0.29 12.63 16.70
C GLY A 306 0.11 13.70 15.61
N VAL A 307 1.14 14.50 15.39
CA VAL A 307 1.09 15.63 14.46
C VAL A 307 1.17 15.12 13.02
N THR A 308 0.09 15.27 12.24
CA THR A 308 0.00 14.74 10.86
C THR A 308 1.13 15.22 9.94
N ILE A 309 1.49 16.51 10.02
CA ILE A 309 2.55 17.11 9.19
C ILE A 309 3.44 17.98 10.07
N SER A 310 4.75 17.81 9.96
CA SER A 310 5.73 18.61 10.70
C SER A 310 6.81 19.16 9.79
N SER A 311 7.52 20.20 10.24
CA SER A 311 8.70 20.74 9.57
C SER A 311 9.83 21.05 10.55
N ALA A 312 11.08 20.83 10.12
CA ALA A 312 12.26 21.17 10.92
C ALA A 312 12.50 22.68 10.96
N GLU A 313 12.18 23.39 9.88
CA GLU A 313 12.30 24.84 9.76
C GLU A 313 10.91 25.48 9.63
N THR A 314 10.69 26.61 10.30
CA THR A 314 9.43 27.36 10.28
C THR A 314 9.64 28.85 9.96
N PRO A 315 8.75 29.50 9.18
CA PRO A 315 7.52 28.94 8.61
C PRO A 315 7.80 28.08 7.37
N ALA A 316 7.19 26.88 7.32
CA ALA A 316 7.10 26.09 6.10
C ALA A 316 5.72 26.29 5.44
N THR A 317 5.68 26.24 4.10
CA THR A 317 4.45 26.48 3.33
C THR A 317 3.97 25.19 2.68
N LEU A 318 2.69 24.88 2.85
CA LEU A 318 2.01 23.75 2.22
C LEU A 318 0.99 24.26 1.19
N ALA A 319 0.90 23.57 0.05
CA ALA A 319 -0.22 23.74 -0.87
C ALA A 319 -1.23 22.62 -0.61
N ILE A 320 -2.42 22.97 -0.10
CA ILE A 320 -3.46 22.00 0.22
C ILE A 320 -4.77 22.45 -0.43
N THR A 321 -5.37 21.59 -1.23
CA THR A 321 -6.62 21.89 -1.94
C THR A 321 -7.57 20.69 -1.90
N ASN A 322 -8.85 20.94 -1.57
CA ASN A 322 -9.91 19.94 -1.59
C ASN A 322 -9.57 18.65 -0.81
N SER A 323 -8.85 18.78 0.30
CA SER A 323 -8.33 17.63 1.06
C SER A 323 -8.89 17.60 2.47
N TYR A 324 -9.10 16.41 3.01
CA TYR A 324 -9.62 16.19 4.34
C TYR A 324 -8.50 16.16 5.38
N PHE A 325 -8.60 17.04 6.38
CA PHE A 325 -7.82 17.01 7.62
C PHE A 325 -8.76 17.18 8.82
N PRO A 326 -8.61 16.38 9.90
CA PRO A 326 -9.38 16.58 11.13
C PRO A 326 -8.95 17.88 11.84
N THR A 327 -7.66 18.21 11.78
CA THR A 327 -7.08 19.45 12.31
C THR A 327 -5.91 19.87 11.44
N LEU A 328 -5.71 21.18 11.24
CA LEU A 328 -4.49 21.67 10.61
C LEU A 328 -3.30 21.61 11.60
N PRO A 329 -2.10 21.23 11.14
CA PRO A 329 -0.90 21.29 11.95
C PRO A 329 -0.54 22.73 12.35
N GLU A 330 -0.10 22.93 13.59
CA GLU A 330 0.36 24.23 14.10
C GLU A 330 1.68 24.65 13.43
N GLY A 331 1.89 25.96 13.22
CA GLY A 331 3.16 26.49 12.70
C GLY A 331 3.36 26.40 11.17
N LEU A 332 2.39 25.86 10.41
CA LEU A 332 2.45 25.76 8.95
C LEU A 332 1.54 26.79 8.26
N THR A 333 2.06 27.39 7.19
CA THR A 333 1.25 28.28 6.32
C THR A 333 0.60 27.44 5.23
N VAL A 334 -0.73 27.38 5.21
CA VAL A 334 -1.49 26.59 4.22
C VAL A 334 -2.09 27.50 3.15
N ASN A 335 -1.61 27.35 1.92
CA ASN A 335 -2.26 27.95 0.74
C ASN A 335 -3.56 27.18 0.48
N GLY A 336 -4.70 27.80 0.81
CA GLY A 336 -6.03 27.18 0.73
C GLY A 336 -6.95 27.48 1.93
N GLY A 337 -6.36 27.92 3.05
CA GLY A 337 -7.09 28.33 4.27
C GLY A 337 -7.77 27.18 5.01
N THR A 338 -8.66 27.51 5.96
CA THR A 338 -9.39 26.55 6.82
C THR A 338 -10.38 25.64 6.08
N LYS A 339 -10.56 25.80 4.77
CA LYS A 339 -11.52 25.02 3.96
C LYS A 339 -11.16 23.54 3.79
N ASN A 340 -9.92 23.18 4.13
CA ASN A 340 -9.43 21.79 4.15
C ASN A 340 -9.51 21.17 5.56
N ILE A 341 -10.04 21.90 6.55
CA ILE A 341 -10.41 21.32 7.86
C ILE A 341 -11.85 20.86 7.73
N HIS A 342 -12.09 19.61 8.08
CA HIS A 342 -13.41 19.01 7.96
C HIS A 342 -13.84 18.39 9.28
N GLU A 343 -15.10 18.63 9.64
CA GLU A 343 -15.81 17.91 10.68
C GLU A 343 -16.65 16.79 10.02
N GLY A 344 -16.72 15.62 10.64
CA GLY A 344 -17.54 14.50 10.19
C GLY A 344 -16.74 13.24 9.86
N ASP A 345 -17.38 12.08 10.02
CA ASP A 345 -16.71 10.79 9.88
C ASP A 345 -16.40 10.46 8.41
N LEU A 346 -15.22 9.90 8.17
CA LEU A 346 -14.82 9.41 6.85
C LEU A 346 -15.46 8.07 6.48
N LEU A 347 -16.00 7.32 7.46
CA LEU A 347 -16.76 6.09 7.25
C LEU A 347 -16.05 5.12 6.27
N LEU A 348 -14.76 4.90 6.54
CA LEU A 348 -13.92 3.99 5.79
C LEU A 348 -14.24 2.55 6.21
N ALA A 349 -14.01 1.60 5.31
CA ALA A 349 -14.19 0.18 5.60
C ALA A 349 -13.33 -0.23 6.81
N GLU A 350 -13.93 -0.92 7.78
CA GLU A 350 -13.23 -1.36 8.98
C GLU A 350 -12.16 -2.40 8.64
N LEU A 351 -11.13 -2.44 9.50
CA LEU A 351 -10.03 -3.39 9.40
C LEU A 351 -10.51 -4.82 9.70
N ASN A 352 -10.50 -5.72 8.71
CA ASN A 352 -10.61 -7.15 8.97
C ASN A 352 -9.22 -7.79 9.04
N VAL A 353 -8.72 -7.98 10.26
CA VAL A 353 -7.37 -8.52 10.54
C VAL A 353 -7.18 -9.97 10.05
N GLU A 354 -8.27 -10.68 9.74
CA GLU A 354 -8.23 -12.06 9.26
C GLU A 354 -8.21 -12.17 7.72
N GLU A 355 -8.56 -11.10 6.98
CA GLU A 355 -8.72 -11.14 5.50
C GLU A 355 -7.56 -10.51 4.69
N GLY A 356 -6.56 -9.92 5.35
CA GLY A 356 -5.37 -9.39 4.70
C GLY A 356 -5.35 -7.87 4.54
N ILE A 357 -4.85 -7.38 3.41
CA ILE A 357 -4.64 -5.94 3.13
C ILE A 357 -5.98 -5.19 3.12
N VAL A 358 -6.06 -4.12 3.92
CA VAL A 358 -7.23 -3.24 3.98
C VAL A 358 -6.97 -1.99 3.17
N TRP A 359 -7.86 -1.76 2.21
CA TRP A 359 -7.77 -0.68 1.24
C TRP A 359 -8.43 0.63 1.71
N HIS A 360 -9.14 0.63 2.85
CA HIS A 360 -9.80 1.81 3.43
C HIS A 360 -10.81 2.47 2.47
N GLU A 361 -11.67 1.65 1.87
CA GLU A 361 -12.70 2.11 0.93
C GLU A 361 -13.75 3.00 1.60
N VAL A 362 -14.26 3.99 0.87
CA VAL A 362 -15.36 4.84 1.34
C VAL A 362 -16.68 4.06 1.24
N THR A 363 -17.27 3.69 2.37
CA THR A 363 -18.39 2.72 2.39
C THR A 363 -19.77 3.32 2.15
N THR A 364 -19.90 4.65 2.21
CA THR A 364 -21.20 5.32 2.19
C THR A 364 -21.12 6.76 1.73
N TRP A 365 -22.20 7.24 1.10
CA TRP A 365 -22.37 8.62 0.65
C TRP A 365 -22.29 9.65 1.79
N ARG A 366 -22.43 9.21 3.04
CA ARG A 366 -22.36 10.06 4.23
C ARG A 366 -20.95 10.39 4.67
N SER A 367 -19.94 9.74 4.08
CA SER A 367 -18.54 10.05 4.37
C SER A 367 -18.22 11.50 4.02
N ALA A 368 -17.46 12.17 4.88
CA ALA A 368 -16.95 13.51 4.63
C ALA A 368 -16.05 13.60 3.38
N ALA A 369 -15.54 12.48 2.87
CA ALA A 369 -14.75 12.44 1.64
C ALA A 369 -15.60 12.56 0.37
N VAL A 370 -16.89 12.19 0.42
CA VAL A 370 -17.76 12.18 -0.76
C VAL A 370 -18.15 13.60 -1.14
N GLY A 371 -17.86 13.98 -2.39
CA GLY A 371 -18.12 15.32 -2.90
C GLY A 371 -17.09 16.38 -2.48
N LEU A 372 -16.05 15.98 -1.74
CA LEU A 372 -14.96 16.88 -1.35
C LEU A 372 -13.99 17.16 -2.50
N GLY A 373 -13.67 16.14 -3.30
CA GLY A 373 -12.65 16.22 -4.34
C GLY A 373 -13.07 17.03 -5.56
N ASN A 374 -12.11 17.69 -6.20
CA ASN A 374 -12.30 18.42 -7.45
C ASN A 374 -11.72 17.62 -8.64
N PRO A 375 -12.53 17.19 -9.62
CA PRO A 375 -12.05 16.38 -10.74
C PRO A 375 -11.01 17.08 -11.62
N ASN A 376 -11.00 18.42 -11.66
CA ASN A 376 -10.02 19.18 -12.45
C ASN A 376 -8.59 19.04 -11.93
N LEU A 377 -8.43 18.71 -10.64
CA LEU A 377 -7.13 18.48 -10.00
C LEU A 377 -6.59 17.06 -10.26
N LEU A 378 -7.48 16.13 -10.66
CA LEU A 378 -7.13 14.73 -10.94
C LEU A 378 -6.95 14.43 -12.43
N ARG A 379 -7.70 15.11 -13.33
CA ARG A 379 -7.79 14.79 -14.76
C ARG A 379 -6.47 14.72 -15.54
N LEU A 380 -5.41 15.37 -15.04
CA LEU A 380 -4.07 15.32 -15.65
C LEU A 380 -3.31 14.05 -15.28
N TYR A 381 -3.75 13.36 -14.23
CA TYR A 381 -3.02 12.26 -13.60
C TYR A 381 -3.75 10.91 -13.71
N SER A 382 -5.08 10.91 -13.59
CA SER A 382 -5.88 9.68 -13.68
C SER A 382 -7.35 9.96 -14.02
N ASN A 383 -8.03 8.94 -14.53
CA ASN A 383 -9.48 8.88 -14.70
C ASN A 383 -10.13 7.72 -13.93
N THR A 384 -9.35 6.99 -13.12
CA THR A 384 -9.82 5.92 -12.25
C THR A 384 -9.46 6.19 -10.80
N ASP A 385 -9.99 5.38 -9.90
CA ASP A 385 -9.51 5.23 -8.52
C ASP A 385 -8.44 4.14 -8.41
N GLN A 386 -8.01 3.84 -7.18
CA GLN A 386 -6.95 2.86 -6.89
C GLN A 386 -7.26 1.44 -7.39
N THR A 387 -8.54 1.03 -7.40
CA THR A 387 -8.94 -0.29 -7.91
C THR A 387 -9.05 -0.35 -9.43
N GLY A 388 -8.90 0.80 -10.10
CA GLY A 388 -9.11 0.94 -11.53
C GLY A 388 -10.56 1.27 -11.90
N GLU A 389 -11.41 1.57 -10.92
CA GLU A 389 -12.79 1.97 -11.19
C GLU A 389 -12.88 3.41 -11.67
N ALA A 390 -13.73 3.67 -12.66
CA ALA A 390 -13.79 4.97 -13.31
C ALA A 390 -14.34 6.08 -12.39
N ARG A 391 -13.69 7.25 -12.44
CA ARG A 391 -14.15 8.49 -11.80
C ARG A 391 -14.84 9.38 -12.82
N ASN A 392 -15.98 9.98 -12.43
CA ASN A 392 -16.68 10.92 -13.30
C ASN A 392 -16.00 12.30 -13.28
N LEU A 393 -15.02 12.50 -14.16
CA LEU A 393 -14.26 13.75 -14.25
C LEU A 393 -15.07 14.94 -14.80
N THR A 394 -16.32 14.73 -15.21
CA THR A 394 -17.23 15.80 -15.66
C THR A 394 -18.21 16.25 -14.57
N ALA A 395 -18.25 15.55 -13.42
CA ALA A 395 -19.07 15.92 -12.28
C ALA A 395 -18.60 17.24 -11.64
N SER A 396 -19.46 17.86 -10.83
CA SER A 396 -19.09 19.04 -10.04
C SER A 396 -18.09 18.73 -8.93
N SER A 397 -18.05 17.48 -8.47
CA SER A 397 -17.15 16.98 -7.44
C SER A 397 -16.97 15.47 -7.58
N ILE A 398 -15.91 14.95 -6.96
CA ILE A 398 -15.58 13.53 -6.84
C ILE A 398 -15.28 13.19 -5.37
N THR A 399 -15.11 11.92 -5.05
CA THR A 399 -14.67 11.50 -3.72
C THR A 399 -13.19 11.79 -3.52
N ALA A 400 -12.83 12.47 -2.42
CA ALA A 400 -11.44 12.64 -2.01
C ALA A 400 -10.86 11.31 -1.48
N GLY A 401 -9.54 11.14 -1.59
CA GLY A 401 -8.85 9.90 -1.25
C GLY A 401 -8.73 8.93 -2.41
N ALA A 402 -8.12 7.77 -2.13
CA ALA A 402 -7.70 6.78 -3.12
C ALA A 402 -8.87 6.08 -3.84
N PHE A 403 -10.05 6.04 -3.22
CA PHE A 403 -11.24 5.34 -3.70
C PHE A 403 -12.35 6.30 -4.10
N GLU A 404 -13.09 5.95 -5.16
CA GLU A 404 -14.31 6.68 -5.50
C GLU A 404 -15.51 6.04 -4.83
N TYR A 405 -16.33 6.83 -4.15
CA TYR A 405 -17.64 6.35 -3.73
C TYR A 405 -18.58 6.29 -4.93
N ARG A 406 -19.14 5.11 -5.21
CA ARG A 406 -19.92 4.89 -6.44
C ARG A 406 -21.42 4.80 -6.25
N GLY A 407 -21.95 5.15 -5.07
CA GLY A 407 -23.38 4.92 -4.79
C GLY A 407 -23.75 3.44 -4.62
N LEU A 408 -22.79 2.55 -4.85
CA LEU A 408 -22.76 1.18 -4.38
C LEU A 408 -22.03 1.26 -3.05
N GLY A 409 -22.74 1.06 -1.93
CA GLY A 409 -22.06 0.52 -0.75
C GLY A 409 -21.38 -0.81 -1.13
N PRO A 410 -20.55 -1.41 -0.25
CA PRO A 410 -19.93 -2.69 -0.56
C PRO A 410 -20.99 -3.63 -1.13
N VAL A 411 -20.75 -4.10 -2.35
CA VAL A 411 -21.43 -5.30 -2.84
C VAL A 411 -20.87 -6.41 -1.96
N LEU A 412 -21.51 -6.62 -0.81
CA LEU A 412 -21.44 -7.87 -0.08
C LEU A 412 -22.09 -8.93 -0.98
N ASN A 413 -21.34 -9.38 -1.99
CA ASN A 413 -21.61 -10.63 -2.68
C ASN A 413 -21.15 -11.77 -1.76
N THR A 414 -21.82 -11.93 -0.63
CA THR A 414 -22.25 -13.25 -0.18
C THR A 414 -23.56 -13.03 0.56
N GLU A 415 -24.50 -13.97 0.46
CA GLU A 415 -25.74 -14.00 1.24
C GLU A 415 -25.51 -14.18 2.77
N LYS A 416 -24.41 -13.66 3.33
CA LYS A 416 -24.12 -13.68 4.75
C LYS A 416 -23.62 -12.31 5.21
N ASP A 417 -24.36 -11.75 6.17
CA ASP A 417 -24.01 -10.60 7.00
C ASP A 417 -24.16 -9.19 6.40
N ILE A 418 -25.30 -8.92 5.76
CA ILE A 418 -25.88 -7.56 5.81
C ILE A 418 -26.37 -7.32 7.25
N ALA A 419 -25.78 -6.34 7.93
CA ALA A 419 -26.26 -5.86 9.23
C ALA A 419 -27.75 -5.49 9.13
N LEU A 420 -28.58 -6.07 10.01
CA LEU A 420 -30.04 -5.86 10.00
C LEU A 420 -30.46 -4.40 10.26
N ILE A 421 -29.55 -3.57 10.77
CA ILE A 421 -29.76 -2.15 11.04
C ILE A 421 -28.43 -1.39 10.94
N THR A 422 -28.51 -0.10 10.65
CA THR A 422 -27.49 0.89 11.02
C THR A 422 -28.08 1.90 11.99
N VAL A 423 -27.28 2.39 12.95
CA VAL A 423 -27.75 3.30 14.01
C VAL A 423 -26.85 4.53 14.08
N HIS A 424 -27.43 5.73 13.99
CA HIS A 424 -26.70 7.01 13.98
C HIS A 424 -27.60 8.14 14.52
N PRO A 425 -27.09 9.31 14.92
CA PRO A 425 -25.69 9.61 15.16
C PRO A 425 -25.15 8.84 16.38
N ASN A 426 -23.84 8.63 16.43
CA ASN A 426 -23.13 8.12 17.60
C ASN A 426 -21.89 9.01 17.84
N PRO A 427 -21.82 9.79 18.92
CA PRO A 427 -22.75 9.83 20.05
C PRO A 427 -24.09 10.49 19.70
N ALA A 428 -25.18 9.96 20.26
CA ALA A 428 -26.52 10.50 20.13
C ALA A 428 -26.80 11.55 21.22
N THR A 429 -27.36 12.69 20.85
CA THR A 429 -27.72 13.77 21.79
C THR A 429 -29.22 13.80 22.05
N GLU A 430 -30.03 13.93 21.00
CA GLU A 430 -31.50 14.05 21.12
C GLU A 430 -32.26 12.81 20.63
N TYR A 431 -31.72 12.15 19.61
CA TYR A 431 -32.36 10.99 18.96
C TYR A 431 -31.31 10.05 18.36
N ILE A 432 -31.73 8.81 18.12
CA ILE A 432 -31.09 7.87 17.19
C ILE A 432 -32.01 7.63 16.00
N LEU A 433 -31.43 7.58 14.81
CA LEU A 433 -31.98 7.09 13.56
C LEU A 433 -31.53 5.65 13.37
N ILE A 434 -32.49 4.80 13.04
CA ILE A 434 -32.27 3.39 12.77
C ILE A 434 -32.72 3.14 11.34
N ALA A 435 -31.78 2.91 10.44
CA ALA A 435 -32.10 2.47 9.09
C ALA A 435 -32.27 0.96 9.09
N ALA A 436 -33.48 0.50 8.81
CA ALA A 436 -33.83 -0.90 8.71
C ALA A 436 -33.99 -1.26 7.22
N PRO A 437 -33.02 -1.97 6.60
CA PRO A 437 -33.13 -2.43 5.21
C PRO A 437 -34.25 -3.47 5.02
N GLU A 438 -34.73 -4.09 6.11
CA GLU A 438 -35.83 -5.04 6.11
C GLU A 438 -36.66 -4.95 7.41
N ARG A 439 -37.70 -5.79 7.52
CA ARG A 439 -38.53 -5.82 8.75
C ARG A 439 -37.76 -6.50 9.87
N VAL A 440 -37.56 -5.79 10.97
CA VAL A 440 -36.76 -6.29 12.09
C VAL A 440 -37.43 -6.02 13.42
N LYS A 441 -37.22 -6.92 14.38
CA LYS A 441 -37.54 -6.73 15.78
C LYS A 441 -36.37 -6.05 16.47
N LEU A 442 -36.55 -4.78 16.78
CA LEU A 442 -35.58 -3.96 17.48
C LEU A 442 -35.75 -4.06 19.00
N THR A 443 -34.64 -4.19 19.73
CA THR A 443 -34.59 -4.15 21.18
C THR A 443 -33.38 -3.34 21.64
N ILE A 444 -33.53 -2.39 22.57
CA ILE A 444 -32.43 -1.57 23.09
C ILE A 444 -32.26 -1.85 24.58
N TYR A 445 -31.02 -2.10 24.99
CA TYR A 445 -30.62 -2.33 26.37
C TYR A 445 -29.65 -1.23 26.84
N ASN A 446 -29.60 -0.97 28.13
CA ASN A 446 -28.49 -0.19 28.71
C ASN A 446 -27.24 -1.07 28.89
N SER A 447 -26.14 -0.47 29.37
CA SER A 447 -24.87 -1.15 29.61
C SER A 447 -24.91 -2.25 30.67
N THR A 448 -25.92 -2.30 31.54
CA THR A 448 -26.10 -3.39 32.53
C THR A 448 -26.99 -4.52 32.01
N GLY A 449 -27.45 -4.43 30.75
CA GLY A 449 -28.33 -5.41 30.12
C GLY A 449 -29.82 -5.24 30.45
N GLN A 450 -30.21 -4.16 31.13
CA GLN A 450 -31.62 -3.82 31.35
C GLN A 450 -32.26 -3.39 30.04
N LEU A 451 -33.43 -3.97 29.74
CA LEU A 451 -34.25 -3.60 28.59
C LEU A 451 -34.81 -2.18 28.75
N LEU A 452 -34.58 -1.32 27.76
CA LEU A 452 -35.08 0.06 27.72
C LEU A 452 -36.14 0.28 26.63
N TYR A 453 -36.00 -0.37 25.48
CA TYR A 453 -36.90 -0.16 24.33
C TYR A 453 -37.09 -1.43 23.53
N LYS A 454 -38.28 -1.61 22.93
CA LYS A 454 -38.56 -2.73 22.03
C LYS A 454 -39.66 -2.38 21.04
N ARG A 455 -39.42 -2.61 19.74
CA ARG A 455 -40.40 -2.33 18.67
C ARG A 455 -40.11 -3.16 17.43
N ASN A 456 -41.14 -3.52 16.67
CA ASN A 456 -40.98 -4.04 15.31
C ASN A 456 -40.90 -2.86 14.34
N LEU A 457 -39.83 -2.80 13.55
CA LEU A 457 -39.60 -1.76 12.55
C LEU A 457 -39.98 -2.28 11.16
N SER A 458 -40.63 -1.44 10.37
CA SER A 458 -40.77 -1.65 8.92
C SER A 458 -39.49 -1.28 8.20
N VAL A 459 -39.39 -1.61 6.92
CA VAL A 459 -38.30 -1.11 6.07
C VAL A 459 -38.30 0.42 6.07
N GLY A 460 -37.11 1.03 6.13
CA GLY A 460 -36.91 2.48 6.12
C GLY A 460 -36.18 3.01 7.36
N GLU A 461 -36.09 4.34 7.46
CA GLU A 461 -35.46 5.01 8.59
C GLU A 461 -36.46 5.31 9.71
N HIS A 462 -36.06 5.04 10.96
CA HIS A 462 -36.90 5.25 12.15
C HIS A 462 -36.18 6.11 13.17
N ARG A 463 -36.81 7.19 13.60
CA ARG A 463 -36.30 8.09 14.64
C ARG A 463 -36.80 7.66 16.02
N ILE A 464 -35.89 7.53 16.98
CA ILE A 464 -36.17 7.21 18.38
C ILE A 464 -35.53 8.27 19.26
N GLU A 465 -36.33 8.98 20.05
CA GLU A 465 -35.85 10.00 20.99
C GLU A 465 -35.04 9.36 22.12
N THR A 466 -33.86 9.90 22.42
CA THR A 466 -32.95 9.36 23.45
C THR A 466 -33.23 9.92 24.85
N SER A 467 -34.13 10.88 24.98
CA SER A 467 -34.49 11.54 26.25
C SER A 467 -34.94 10.56 27.35
N THR A 468 -35.43 9.38 26.96
CA THR A 468 -35.90 8.33 27.87
C THR A 468 -34.83 7.32 28.31
N PHE A 469 -33.64 7.33 27.68
CA PHE A 469 -32.57 6.36 27.93
C PHE A 469 -31.50 6.85 28.92
N GLY A 470 -31.43 8.16 29.14
CA GLY A 470 -30.39 8.79 29.97
C GLY A 470 -28.99 8.69 29.36
N LYS A 471 -28.06 9.49 29.88
CA LYS A 471 -26.66 9.53 29.43
C LYS A 471 -25.96 8.22 29.73
N SER A 472 -25.89 7.33 28.74
CA SER A 472 -25.37 5.97 28.93
C SER A 472 -25.01 5.33 27.60
N MET A 473 -24.26 4.22 27.66
CA MET A 473 -24.03 3.37 26.50
C MET A 473 -25.21 2.40 26.35
N LEU A 474 -25.74 2.34 25.12
CA LEU A 474 -26.86 1.51 24.71
C LEU A 474 -26.39 0.38 23.80
N ILE A 475 -27.03 -0.78 23.94
CA ILE A 475 -26.88 -1.93 23.05
C ILE A 475 -28.18 -2.08 22.27
N VAL A 476 -28.12 -1.81 20.97
CA VAL A 476 -29.25 -1.93 20.03
C VAL A 476 -29.16 -3.28 19.34
N LYS A 477 -30.10 -4.17 19.61
CA LYS A 477 -30.25 -5.48 18.97
C LYS A 477 -31.35 -5.42 17.91
N ALA A 478 -31.06 -5.85 16.70
CA ALA A 478 -32.06 -6.15 15.67
C ALA A 478 -32.09 -7.64 15.38
N GLN A 479 -33.28 -8.18 15.18
CA GLN A 479 -33.49 -9.60 14.88
C GLN A 479 -34.60 -9.75 13.84
N ASP A 480 -34.35 -10.56 12.82
CA ASP A 480 -35.38 -11.10 11.93
C ASP A 480 -35.56 -12.61 12.23
N ASP A 481 -36.24 -13.34 11.36
CA ASP A 481 -36.49 -14.77 11.55
C ASP A 481 -35.23 -15.66 11.37
N ARG A 482 -34.10 -15.10 10.89
CA ARG A 482 -32.91 -15.86 10.47
C ARG A 482 -31.59 -15.37 11.09
N ARG A 483 -31.54 -14.13 11.57
CA ARG A 483 -30.33 -13.37 11.91
C ARG A 483 -30.54 -12.49 13.13
N THR A 484 -29.43 -12.07 13.73
CA THR A 484 -29.43 -11.11 14.84
C THR A 484 -28.19 -10.25 14.75
N THR A 485 -28.36 -8.93 14.77
CA THR A 485 -27.27 -7.95 14.72
C THR A 485 -27.32 -7.06 15.96
N TYR A 486 -26.16 -6.56 16.38
CA TYR A 486 -26.03 -5.62 17.50
C TYR A 486 -25.30 -4.36 17.04
N ALA A 487 -25.68 -3.21 17.58
CA ALA A 487 -24.98 -1.94 17.45
C ALA A 487 -24.83 -1.29 18.84
N LYS A 488 -23.74 -0.57 19.07
CA LYS A 488 -23.50 0.17 20.33
C LYS A 488 -23.63 1.66 20.06
N ILE A 489 -24.32 2.38 20.94
CA ILE A 489 -24.50 3.84 20.83
C ILE A 489 -24.23 4.49 22.18
N LEU A 490 -23.46 5.58 22.18
CA LEU A 490 -23.30 6.45 23.34
C LEU A 490 -24.35 7.56 23.30
N VAL A 491 -25.17 7.68 24.35
CA VAL A 491 -26.07 8.83 24.55
C VAL A 491 -25.40 9.85 25.47
N LYS A 492 -25.25 11.09 25.02
CA LYS A 492 -24.51 12.16 25.71
C LYS A 492 -25.36 13.13 26.52
#